data_AF-A0A7W4CKG6-F1
#
_entry.id   AF-A0A7W4CKG6-F1
#
_cell.length_a   1.000
_cell.length_b   1.000
_cell.length_c   1.000
_cell.angle_alpha   90.00
_cell.angle_beta   90.00
_cell.angle_gamma   90.00
#
_symmetry.space_group_name_H-M   'P 1'
#
loop_
_entity.id
_entity.type
_entity.pdbx_description
1 polymer ?
#
loop_
_entity_poly.entity_id
_entity_poly.type
_entity_poly.pdbx_seq_one_letter_code
_entity_poly.pdbx_strand_id
1 'polypeptide(L)'
;MPDALSVPVPAARPQFGLGLFAGIACLMDIVLLQGWLQGRHAMLEVIALHTGLAIGLGALAMLARRRFSQPILVRVILLILFGPLGGPALMIAAPAAPASRRKEAGPAPATASRTAGPVSADDIFDRIVQGRRHPLPRSPLCSLLKTFTAGSFPQQQEAIAAMSRAYHPDMRPALSAALASATPAIRVQAAAVYAKLRRTYETRAKELLGSGRSADPPCGPGLAAECLTVAESGFVDPETVRALKDVSARLAVSSRSLALPAAQGPEAPAPWPALRPLPRLKRHACGGLG
;
A
#
# COMPACT_ATOMS: atom_id res chain seq x y z
N MET A 1 21.52 -9.04 -34.93
CA MET A 1 21.30 -9.63 -33.59
C MET A 1 22.49 -9.27 -32.73
N PRO A 2 22.32 -8.47 -31.66
CA PRO A 2 23.33 -8.33 -30.63
C PRO A 2 22.92 -9.09 -29.37
N ASP A 3 23.85 -9.90 -28.86
CA ASP A 3 23.75 -10.66 -27.61
C ASP A 3 23.65 -9.73 -26.40
N ALA A 4 22.58 -9.92 -25.61
CA ALA A 4 22.39 -9.24 -24.35
C ALA A 4 23.29 -9.88 -23.27
N LEU A 5 24.35 -9.16 -22.90
CA LEU A 5 25.21 -9.44 -21.76
C LEU A 5 24.37 -9.56 -20.47
N SER A 6 24.21 -10.77 -19.95
CA SER A 6 23.58 -11.03 -18.66
C SER A 6 24.49 -10.54 -17.53
N VAL A 7 24.09 -9.45 -16.87
CA VAL A 7 24.74 -8.96 -15.65
C VAL A 7 24.54 -9.98 -14.53
N PRO A 8 25.60 -10.49 -13.88
CA PRO A 8 25.46 -11.44 -12.77
C PRO A 8 24.77 -10.75 -11.58
N VAL A 9 23.59 -11.24 -11.21
CA VAL A 9 22.85 -10.80 -10.02
C VAL A 9 23.65 -11.22 -8.78
N PRO A 10 24.00 -10.28 -7.87
CA PRO A 10 24.78 -10.61 -6.68
C PRO A 10 23.99 -11.57 -5.78
N ALA A 11 24.60 -12.70 -5.45
CA ALA A 11 24.01 -13.69 -4.55
C ALA A 11 23.66 -13.04 -3.19
N ALA A 12 22.38 -13.13 -2.82
CA ALA A 12 21.87 -12.60 -1.55
C ALA A 12 22.64 -13.23 -0.38
N ARG A 13 23.29 -12.39 0.43
CA ARG A 13 24.03 -12.88 1.61
C ARG A 13 23.05 -13.44 2.66
N PRO A 14 23.37 -14.59 3.26
CA PRO A 14 22.52 -15.22 4.27
C PRO A 14 22.25 -14.29 5.46
N GLN A 15 20.98 -13.99 5.73
CA GLN A 15 20.53 -13.17 6.88
C GLN A 15 20.49 -13.94 8.22
N PHE A 16 21.00 -15.18 8.24
CA PHE A 16 20.88 -16.16 9.34
C PHE A 16 21.33 -15.63 10.71
N GLY A 17 22.28 -14.69 10.78
CA GLY A 17 22.84 -14.25 12.06
C GLY A 17 21.85 -13.51 12.97
N LEU A 18 20.91 -12.72 12.44
CA LEU A 18 20.09 -11.83 13.27
C LEU A 18 18.92 -12.53 13.98
N GLY A 19 18.36 -13.58 13.39
CA GLY A 19 17.26 -14.34 14.01
C GLY A 19 17.72 -15.14 15.22
N LEU A 20 18.96 -15.65 15.19
CA LEU A 20 19.56 -16.40 16.28
C LEU A 20 19.70 -15.56 17.56
N PHE A 21 20.20 -14.32 17.45
CA PHE A 21 20.35 -13.44 18.61
C PHE A 21 19.00 -13.10 19.27
N ALA A 22 17.97 -12.87 18.47
CA ALA A 22 16.62 -12.61 18.99
C ALA A 22 16.04 -13.87 19.69
N GLY A 23 16.28 -15.06 19.14
CA GLY A 23 15.86 -16.31 19.76
C GLY A 23 16.54 -16.57 21.10
N ILE A 24 17.86 -16.34 21.17
CA ILE A 24 18.64 -16.46 22.41
C ILE A 24 18.15 -15.45 23.46
N ALA A 25 17.93 -14.19 23.07
CA ALA A 25 17.40 -13.16 23.97
C ALA A 25 16.04 -13.58 24.55
N CYS A 26 15.12 -14.06 23.70
CA CYS A 26 13.80 -14.53 24.13
C CYS A 26 13.89 -15.70 25.13
N LEU A 27 14.74 -16.69 24.87
CA LEU A 27 14.88 -17.85 25.75
C LEU A 27 15.45 -17.43 27.12
N MET A 28 16.42 -16.52 27.14
CA MET A 28 16.98 -15.98 28.39
C MET A 28 15.97 -15.14 29.17
N ASP A 29 15.18 -14.31 28.50
CA ASP A 29 14.10 -13.53 29.12
C ASP A 29 13.07 -14.43 29.82
N ILE A 30 12.69 -15.55 29.17
CA ILE A 30 11.79 -16.54 29.75
C ILE A 30 12.39 -17.18 31.02
N VAL A 31 13.68 -17.54 31.00
CA VAL A 31 14.36 -18.14 32.16
C VAL A 31 14.46 -17.14 33.32
N LEU A 32 14.78 -15.88 33.03
CA LEU A 32 14.82 -14.81 34.05
C LEU A 32 13.45 -14.57 34.68
N LEU A 33 12.40 -14.52 33.86
CA LEU A 33 11.03 -14.33 34.34
C LEU A 33 10.57 -15.53 35.18
N GLN A 34 10.93 -16.75 34.79
CA GLN A 34 10.63 -17.96 35.56
C GLN A 34 11.35 -17.95 36.92
N GLY A 35 12.61 -17.55 36.98
CA GLY A 35 13.37 -17.44 38.23
C GLY A 35 12.79 -16.40 39.19
N TRP A 36 12.31 -15.27 38.66
CA TRP A 36 11.58 -14.25 39.42
C TRP A 36 10.26 -14.78 39.98
N LEU A 37 9.46 -15.47 39.16
CA LEU A 37 8.18 -16.06 39.58
C LEU A 37 8.36 -17.13 40.68
N GLN A 38 9.51 -17.81 40.70
CA GLN A 38 9.89 -18.77 41.76
C GLN A 38 10.44 -18.09 43.02
N GLY A 39 10.56 -16.76 43.05
CA GLY A 39 11.14 -16.00 44.16
C GLY A 39 12.66 -16.19 44.33
N ARG A 40 13.34 -16.74 43.32
CA ARG A 40 14.80 -17.02 43.36
C ARG A 40 15.65 -15.78 43.09
N HIS A 41 15.08 -14.79 42.42
CA HIS A 41 15.76 -13.56 42.04
C HIS A 41 14.92 -12.35 42.45
N ALA A 42 15.60 -11.33 42.96
CA ALA A 42 14.96 -10.04 43.20
C ALA A 42 14.67 -9.33 41.87
N MET A 43 13.63 -8.50 41.81
CA MET A 43 13.26 -7.74 40.61
C MET A 43 14.42 -6.91 40.05
N LEU A 44 15.24 -6.32 40.94
CA LEU A 44 16.42 -5.54 40.54
C LEU A 44 17.48 -6.41 39.85
N GLU A 45 17.69 -7.65 40.30
CA GLU A 45 18.63 -8.58 39.67
C GLU A 45 18.16 -8.94 38.26
N VAL A 46 16.86 -9.18 38.09
CA VAL A 46 16.23 -9.51 36.80
C VAL A 46 16.41 -8.38 35.80
N ILE A 47 16.15 -7.13 36.22
CA ILE A 47 16.32 -5.94 35.38
C ILE A 47 17.80 -5.76 35.00
N ALA A 48 18.72 -5.91 35.95
CA ALA A 48 20.16 -5.78 35.72
C ALA A 48 20.66 -6.83 34.73
N LEU A 49 20.27 -8.10 34.92
CA LEU A 49 20.63 -9.22 34.05
C LEU A 49 20.06 -9.04 32.63
N HIS A 50 18.79 -8.66 32.51
CA HIS A 50 18.17 -8.39 31.21
C HIS A 50 18.87 -7.24 30.47
N THR A 51 19.11 -6.12 31.15
CA THR A 51 19.77 -4.94 30.54
C THR A 51 21.19 -5.29 30.09
N GLY A 52 21.95 -6.00 30.93
CA GLY A 52 23.29 -6.49 30.60
C GLY A 52 23.28 -7.41 29.38
N LEU A 53 22.33 -8.33 29.31
CA LEU A 53 22.16 -9.24 28.17
C LEU A 53 21.81 -8.47 26.89
N ALA A 54 20.88 -7.53 26.95
CA ALA A 54 20.46 -6.73 25.80
C ALA A 54 21.63 -5.93 25.20
N ILE A 55 22.43 -5.29 26.08
CA ILE A 55 23.63 -4.54 25.67
C ILE A 55 24.69 -5.49 25.11
N GLY A 56 24.95 -6.62 25.78
CA GLY A 56 25.95 -7.61 25.35
C GLY A 56 25.64 -8.22 23.98
N LEU A 57 24.39 -8.63 23.75
CA LEU A 57 23.94 -9.16 22.46
C LEU A 57 23.96 -8.07 21.37
N GLY A 58 23.59 -6.83 21.71
CA GLY A 58 23.70 -5.68 20.82
C GLY A 58 25.14 -5.42 20.38
N ALA A 59 26.07 -5.36 21.33
CA ALA A 59 27.49 -5.16 21.08
C ALA A 59 28.09 -6.29 20.24
N LEU A 60 27.75 -7.55 20.55
CA LEU A 60 28.19 -8.71 19.78
C LEU A 60 27.67 -8.68 18.34
N ALA A 61 26.39 -8.33 18.14
CA ALA A 61 25.80 -8.17 16.81
C ALA A 61 26.44 -7.03 16.02
N MET A 62 26.80 -5.93 16.69
CA MET A 62 27.54 -4.81 16.08
C MET A 62 28.96 -5.22 15.66
N LEU A 63 29.68 -5.92 16.54
CA LEU A 63 31.03 -6.41 16.27
C LEU A 63 31.05 -7.40 15.09
N ALA A 64 30.08 -8.32 15.07
CA ALA A 64 29.92 -9.29 13.99
C ALA A 64 29.62 -8.64 12.63
N ARG A 65 29.01 -7.44 12.60
CA ARG A 65 28.60 -6.77 11.36
C ARG A 65 29.55 -5.70 10.84
N ARG A 66 30.67 -5.42 11.51
CA ARG A 66 31.72 -4.42 11.15
C ARG A 66 31.25 -3.00 10.78
N ARG A 67 29.94 -2.73 10.70
CA ARG A 67 29.34 -1.45 10.32
C ARG A 67 28.08 -1.23 11.14
N PHE A 68 27.97 -0.04 11.72
CA PHE A 68 26.81 0.37 12.49
C PHE A 68 25.58 0.35 11.59
N SER A 69 24.59 -0.47 11.93
CA SER A 69 23.35 -0.58 11.15
C SER A 69 22.19 -0.13 12.02
N GLN A 70 21.47 0.90 11.57
CA GLN A 70 20.24 1.41 12.19
C GLN A 70 19.27 0.31 12.68
N PRO A 71 19.04 -0.81 11.96
CA PRO A 71 18.12 -1.84 12.46
C PRO A 71 18.62 -2.62 13.68
N ILE A 72 19.94 -2.68 13.94
CA ILE A 72 20.46 -3.30 15.18
C ILE A 72 20.15 -2.38 16.37
N LEU A 73 20.40 -1.08 16.21
CA LEU A 73 20.14 -0.10 17.27
C LEU A 73 18.66 -0.09 17.67
N VAL A 74 17.75 -0.07 16.68
CA VAL A 74 16.30 -0.10 16.94
C VAL A 74 15.89 -1.36 17.73
N ARG A 75 16.49 -2.52 17.42
CA ARG A 75 16.20 -3.78 18.13
C ARG A 75 16.73 -3.79 19.56
N VAL A 76 17.92 -3.25 19.80
CA VAL A 76 18.48 -3.10 21.15
C VAL A 76 17.61 -2.15 21.98
N ILE A 77 17.19 -1.02 21.40
CA ILE A 77 16.28 -0.08 22.06
C ILE A 77 14.95 -0.76 22.42
N LEU A 78 14.36 -1.51 21.49
CA LEU A 78 13.12 -2.26 21.75
C LEU A 78 13.29 -3.30 22.85
N LEU A 79 14.43 -4.01 22.87
CA LEU A 79 14.72 -5.01 23.90
C LEU A 79 14.77 -4.36 25.28
N ILE A 80 15.50 -3.24 25.42
CA ILE A 80 15.62 -2.50 26.68
C ILE A 80 14.26 -1.90 27.11
N LEU A 81 13.52 -1.29 26.19
CA LEU A 81 12.28 -0.57 26.51
C LEU A 81 11.16 -1.50 26.99
N PHE A 82 11.08 -2.70 26.42
CA PHE A 82 10.09 -3.71 26.81
C PHE A 82 10.56 -4.58 27.98
N GLY A 83 11.77 -4.36 28.49
CA GLY A 83 12.36 -5.13 29.59
C GLY A 83 12.35 -6.64 29.30
N PRO A 84 12.09 -7.51 30.30
CA PRO A 84 12.09 -8.97 30.10
C PRO A 84 10.97 -9.48 29.18
N LEU A 85 10.15 -8.61 28.59
CA LEU A 85 9.18 -8.94 27.53
C LEU A 85 9.68 -8.56 26.13
N GLY A 86 10.87 -7.95 26.02
CA GLY A 86 11.43 -7.48 24.77
C GLY A 86 11.82 -8.59 23.80
N GLY A 87 12.33 -9.73 24.29
CA GLY A 87 12.61 -10.91 23.46
C GLY A 87 11.36 -11.46 22.75
N PRO A 88 10.26 -11.74 23.47
CA PRO A 88 8.97 -12.11 22.87
C PRO A 88 8.43 -11.05 21.90
N ALA A 89 8.51 -9.76 22.26
CA ALA A 89 8.06 -8.66 21.39
C ALA A 89 8.85 -8.62 20.08
N LEU A 90 10.17 -8.84 20.13
CA LEU A 90 11.03 -8.93 18.96
C LEU A 90 10.75 -10.18 18.11
N MET A 91 10.38 -11.32 18.71
CA MET A 91 9.96 -12.51 17.97
C MET A 91 8.64 -12.29 17.21
N ILE A 92 7.70 -11.54 17.80
CA ILE A 92 6.44 -11.17 17.12
C ILE A 92 6.70 -10.13 16.04
N ALA A 93 7.59 -9.16 16.29
CA ALA A 93 7.88 -8.07 15.37
C ALA A 93 8.85 -8.45 14.24
N ALA A 94 9.68 -9.49 14.42
CA ALA A 94 10.55 -10.01 13.38
C ALA A 94 9.74 -11.01 12.54
N PRO A 95 9.41 -10.71 11.27
CA PRO A 95 8.82 -11.72 10.40
C PRO A 95 9.79 -12.89 10.35
N ALA A 96 9.34 -14.07 10.77
CA ALA A 96 10.10 -15.30 10.70
C ALA A 96 10.52 -15.50 9.24
N ALA A 97 11.77 -15.17 8.92
CA ALA A 97 12.35 -15.57 7.65
C ALA A 97 12.27 -17.11 7.64
N PRO A 98 11.51 -17.73 6.71
CA PRO A 98 11.35 -19.16 6.74
C PRO A 98 12.74 -19.79 6.63
N ALA A 99 13.10 -20.59 7.63
CA ALA A 99 14.25 -21.47 7.58
C ALA A 99 13.98 -22.49 6.47
N SER A 100 14.30 -22.12 5.23
CA SER A 100 14.01 -22.92 4.06
C SER A 100 14.83 -24.19 4.12
N ARG A 101 14.14 -25.30 4.43
CA ARG A 101 14.58 -26.67 4.25
C ARG A 101 15.20 -26.83 2.87
N ARG A 102 16.49 -27.18 2.87
CA ARG A 102 17.19 -27.81 1.75
C ARG A 102 16.47 -29.12 1.41
N LYS A 103 15.91 -29.25 0.20
CA LYS A 103 15.69 -30.55 -0.43
C LYS A 103 15.84 -30.46 -1.95
N GLU A 104 16.97 -31.03 -2.35
CA GLU A 104 17.43 -31.61 -3.62
C GLU A 104 16.53 -31.58 -4.86
N ALA A 105 17.22 -31.31 -5.98
CA ALA A 105 16.74 -31.36 -7.33
C ALA A 105 16.50 -32.79 -7.84
N GLY A 106 15.48 -32.95 -8.69
CA GLY A 106 15.25 -34.09 -9.58
C GLY A 106 14.26 -33.70 -10.69
N PRO A 107 14.42 -34.16 -11.95
CA PRO A 107 13.76 -33.54 -13.10
C PRO A 107 12.44 -34.23 -13.55
N ALA A 108 11.54 -33.38 -14.08
CA ALA A 108 10.39 -33.63 -14.99
C ALA A 108 9.04 -34.16 -14.40
N PRO A 109 7.88 -34.02 -15.08
CA PRO A 109 7.53 -33.22 -16.27
C PRO A 109 6.35 -32.23 -16.06
N ALA A 110 6.08 -31.44 -17.10
CA ALA A 110 5.10 -30.37 -17.17
C ALA A 110 3.65 -30.76 -16.77
N THR A 111 3.12 -30.10 -15.74
CA THR A 111 1.69 -29.76 -15.65
C THR A 111 1.55 -28.33 -15.16
N ALA A 112 0.78 -27.56 -15.93
CA ALA A 112 0.54 -26.15 -15.72
C ALA A 112 -0.26 -25.91 -14.43
N SER A 113 0.44 -25.57 -13.37
CA SER A 113 -0.12 -24.76 -12.29
C SER A 113 0.92 -23.71 -11.97
N ARG A 114 0.68 -22.48 -12.43
CA ARG A 114 1.56 -21.33 -12.24
C ARG A 114 1.40 -20.84 -10.80
N THR A 115 1.77 -21.68 -9.83
CA THR A 115 2.08 -21.23 -8.46
C THR A 115 3.29 -20.32 -8.58
N ALA A 116 3.06 -19.02 -8.44
CA ALA A 116 4.11 -18.03 -8.34
C ALA A 116 5.07 -18.50 -7.24
N GLY A 117 6.34 -18.72 -7.61
CA GLY A 117 7.41 -19.00 -6.66
C GLY A 117 7.54 -17.88 -5.62
N PRO A 118 8.32 -18.10 -4.56
CA PRO A 118 8.52 -17.10 -3.51
C PRO A 118 9.04 -15.80 -4.14
N VAL A 119 8.20 -14.76 -4.11
CA VAL A 119 8.54 -13.43 -4.63
C VAL A 119 9.62 -12.85 -3.73
N SER A 120 10.78 -12.55 -4.29
CA SER A 120 11.92 -11.99 -3.56
C SER A 120 11.54 -10.62 -2.95
N ALA A 121 12.12 -10.26 -1.81
CA ALA A 121 11.95 -8.93 -1.24
C ALA A 121 12.42 -7.83 -2.22
N ASP A 122 13.41 -8.15 -3.05
CA ASP A 122 13.89 -7.28 -4.12
C ASP A 122 12.88 -7.19 -5.26
N ASP A 123 12.17 -8.27 -5.60
CA ASP A 123 11.06 -8.23 -6.57
C ASP A 123 9.89 -7.39 -6.03
N ILE A 124 9.63 -7.43 -4.72
CA ILE A 124 8.60 -6.61 -4.07
C ILE A 124 9.04 -5.15 -4.05
N PHE A 125 10.29 -4.87 -3.69
CA PHE A 125 10.87 -3.53 -3.69
C PHE A 125 10.86 -2.94 -5.11
N ASP A 126 11.31 -3.71 -6.11
CA ASP A 126 11.28 -3.32 -7.51
C ASP A 126 9.84 -3.14 -8.01
N ARG A 127 8.87 -3.98 -7.59
CA ARG A 127 7.45 -3.76 -7.92
C ARG A 127 6.87 -2.49 -7.26
N ILE A 128 7.34 -2.14 -6.06
CA ILE A 128 6.96 -0.92 -5.34
C ILE A 128 7.58 0.31 -6.03
N VAL A 129 8.87 0.26 -6.35
CA VAL A 129 9.65 1.35 -6.98
C VAL A 129 9.25 1.56 -8.44
N GLN A 130 8.99 0.49 -9.20
CA GLN A 130 8.58 0.58 -10.60
C GLN A 130 7.10 0.94 -10.78
N GLY A 131 6.33 1.15 -9.70
CA GLY A 131 4.91 1.47 -9.77
C GLY A 131 4.05 0.40 -10.46
N ARG A 132 4.62 -0.78 -10.78
CA ARG A 132 3.93 -1.94 -11.35
C ARG A 132 3.16 -2.66 -10.25
N ARG A 133 2.20 -1.94 -9.66
CA ARG A 133 1.10 -2.55 -8.93
C ARG A 133 0.39 -3.44 -9.95
N HIS A 134 0.12 -4.70 -9.60
CA HIS A 134 -0.86 -5.47 -10.37
C HIS A 134 -2.07 -4.55 -10.55
N PRO A 135 -2.51 -4.27 -11.78
CA PRO A 135 -3.78 -3.62 -11.98
C PRO A 135 -4.77 -4.48 -11.22
N LEU A 136 -5.34 -3.95 -10.13
CA LEU A 136 -6.58 -4.50 -9.62
C LEU A 136 -7.48 -4.60 -10.84
N PRO A 137 -8.06 -5.77 -11.15
CA PRO A 137 -8.96 -5.88 -12.28
C PRO A 137 -9.96 -4.73 -12.16
N ARG A 138 -9.99 -3.89 -13.19
CA ARG A 138 -10.88 -2.72 -13.27
C ARG A 138 -12.32 -3.26 -13.29
N SER A 139 -12.85 -3.50 -12.07
CA SER A 139 -14.19 -3.99 -11.73
C SER A 139 -14.50 -5.46 -12.13
N PRO A 140 -15.50 -6.14 -11.51
CA PRO A 140 -16.78 -5.57 -11.10
C PRO A 140 -16.97 -5.59 -9.57
N LEU A 141 -17.60 -4.55 -9.03
CA LEU A 141 -18.13 -4.46 -7.66
C LEU A 141 -18.90 -5.71 -7.20
N CYS A 142 -19.49 -6.44 -8.16
CA CYS A 142 -20.10 -7.75 -7.96
C CYS A 142 -19.13 -8.80 -7.39
N SER A 143 -17.83 -8.72 -7.67
CA SER A 143 -16.85 -9.66 -7.14
C SER A 143 -16.61 -9.45 -5.65
N LEU A 144 -16.46 -8.20 -5.19
CA LEU A 144 -16.23 -7.91 -3.77
C LEU A 144 -17.47 -8.22 -2.92
N LEU A 145 -18.66 -7.82 -3.38
CA LEU A 145 -19.90 -8.14 -2.68
C LEU A 145 -20.08 -9.67 -2.59
N LYS A 146 -19.87 -10.39 -3.70
CA LYS A 146 -19.94 -11.86 -3.73
C LYS A 146 -18.90 -12.52 -2.82
N THR A 147 -17.70 -11.94 -2.73
CA THR A 147 -16.65 -12.43 -1.82
C THR A 147 -17.08 -12.33 -0.36
N PHE A 148 -17.74 -11.25 0.05
CA PHE A 148 -18.22 -11.13 1.42
C PHE A 148 -19.46 -11.98 1.73
N THR A 149 -20.28 -12.31 0.73
CA THR A 149 -21.46 -13.17 0.95
C THR A 149 -21.13 -14.66 0.88
N ALA A 150 -20.22 -15.08 0.00
CA ALA A 150 -19.98 -16.50 -0.32
C ALA A 150 -18.50 -16.88 -0.43
N GLY A 151 -17.58 -15.93 -0.31
CA GLY A 151 -16.15 -16.19 -0.39
C GLY A 151 -15.60 -16.85 0.88
N SER A 152 -14.47 -17.52 0.75
CA SER A 152 -13.77 -18.12 1.89
C SER A 152 -13.20 -17.04 2.80
N PHE A 153 -12.92 -17.40 4.06
CA PHE A 153 -12.34 -16.45 5.03
C PHE A 153 -11.07 -15.75 4.53
N PRO A 154 -10.07 -16.45 3.94
CA PRO A 154 -8.91 -15.79 3.34
C PRO A 154 -9.25 -14.78 2.23
N GLN A 155 -10.23 -15.09 1.37
CA GLN A 155 -10.68 -14.20 0.31
C GLN A 155 -11.34 -12.94 0.86
N GLN A 156 -12.13 -13.08 1.93
CA GLN A 156 -12.74 -11.94 2.62
C GLN A 156 -11.66 -11.03 3.25
N GLN A 157 -10.62 -11.61 3.86
CA GLN A 157 -9.50 -10.85 4.40
C GLN A 157 -8.73 -10.10 3.31
N GLU A 158 -8.47 -10.75 2.17
CA GLU A 158 -7.82 -10.12 1.03
C GLU A 158 -8.66 -8.96 0.47
N ALA A 159 -9.98 -9.14 0.38
CA ALA A 159 -10.90 -8.09 -0.03
C ALA A 159 -10.86 -6.89 0.92
N ILE A 160 -10.89 -7.10 2.24
CA ILE A 160 -10.75 -6.01 3.23
C ILE A 160 -9.41 -5.28 3.06
N ALA A 161 -8.32 -6.03 2.89
CA ALA A 161 -7.00 -5.46 2.69
C ALA A 161 -6.90 -4.65 1.39
N ALA A 162 -7.61 -5.06 0.32
CA ALA A 162 -7.72 -4.28 -0.91
C ALA A 162 -8.49 -2.97 -0.68
N MET A 163 -9.63 -3.02 0.00
CA MET A 163 -10.45 -1.84 0.32
C MET A 163 -9.69 -0.83 1.20
N SER A 164 -8.88 -1.29 2.15
CA SER A 164 -8.04 -0.43 2.99
C SER A 164 -6.96 0.35 2.22
N ARG A 165 -6.56 -0.15 1.04
CA ARG A 165 -5.48 0.41 0.21
C ARG A 165 -6.01 1.35 -0.88
N ALA A 166 -7.13 0.99 -1.51
CA ALA A 166 -7.65 1.69 -2.68
C ALA A 166 -9.19 1.69 -2.65
N TYR A 167 -9.76 2.39 -1.66
CA TYR A 167 -11.21 2.52 -1.56
C TYR A 167 -11.79 3.39 -2.67
N HIS A 168 -12.94 2.99 -3.20
CA HIS A 168 -13.78 3.79 -4.10
C HIS A 168 -15.21 3.85 -3.53
N PRO A 169 -15.96 4.96 -3.67
CA PRO A 169 -17.34 5.07 -3.19
C PRO A 169 -18.24 3.90 -3.60
N ASP A 170 -18.05 3.39 -4.80
CA ASP A 170 -18.79 2.24 -5.31
C ASP A 170 -18.62 0.95 -4.48
N MET A 171 -17.54 0.82 -3.71
CA MET A 171 -17.28 -0.34 -2.86
C MET A 171 -18.05 -0.28 -1.53
N ARG A 172 -18.79 0.80 -1.24
CA ARG A 172 -19.56 0.97 0.00
C ARG A 172 -20.52 -0.19 0.30
N PRO A 173 -21.27 -0.76 -0.66
CA PRO A 173 -22.12 -1.92 -0.41
C PRO A 173 -21.33 -3.14 0.08
N ALA A 174 -20.15 -3.39 -0.49
CA ALA A 174 -19.26 -4.47 -0.06
C ALA A 174 -18.71 -4.23 1.36
N LEU A 175 -18.35 -2.98 1.69
CA LEU A 175 -17.92 -2.62 3.05
C LEU A 175 -19.04 -2.84 4.06
N SER A 176 -20.27 -2.44 3.69
CA SER A 176 -21.44 -2.64 4.54
C SER A 176 -21.72 -4.13 4.76
N ALA A 177 -21.57 -4.97 3.74
CA ALA A 177 -21.68 -6.41 3.86
C ALA A 177 -20.60 -6.98 4.81
N ALA A 178 -19.35 -6.49 4.71
CA ALA A 178 -18.27 -6.91 5.59
C ALA A 178 -18.50 -6.51 7.06
N LEU A 179 -19.05 -5.31 7.32
CA LEU A 179 -19.44 -4.85 8.66
C LEU A 179 -20.57 -5.71 9.26
N ALA A 180 -21.46 -6.22 8.43
CA ALA A 180 -22.56 -7.10 8.83
C ALA A 180 -22.18 -8.60 8.77
N SER A 181 -20.91 -8.95 8.52
CA SER A 181 -20.50 -10.35 8.36
C SER A 181 -20.82 -11.19 9.60
N ALA A 182 -21.26 -12.43 9.41
CA ALA A 182 -21.47 -13.37 10.51
C ALA A 182 -20.16 -13.69 11.27
N THR A 183 -19.02 -13.62 10.59
CA THR A 183 -17.70 -13.93 11.16
C THR A 183 -17.16 -12.75 11.98
N PRO A 184 -16.94 -12.90 13.30
CA PRO A 184 -16.49 -11.80 14.17
C PRO A 184 -15.18 -11.13 13.74
N ALA A 185 -14.19 -11.92 13.31
CA ALA A 185 -12.90 -11.39 12.88
C ALA A 185 -13.03 -10.45 11.65
N ILE A 186 -13.90 -10.79 10.69
CA ILE A 186 -14.16 -9.98 9.49
C ILE A 186 -14.85 -8.66 9.88
N ARG A 187 -15.81 -8.69 10.81
CA ARG A 187 -16.45 -7.46 11.32
C ARG A 187 -15.45 -6.52 11.97
N VAL A 188 -14.57 -7.04 12.82
CA VAL A 188 -13.55 -6.22 13.50
C VAL A 188 -12.59 -5.60 12.48
N GLN A 189 -12.13 -6.37 11.50
CA GLN A 189 -11.28 -5.85 10.44
C GLN A 189 -11.99 -4.79 9.59
N ALA A 190 -13.26 -5.02 9.23
CA ALA A 190 -14.06 -4.07 8.47
C ALA A 190 -14.31 -2.77 9.27
N ALA A 191 -14.58 -2.86 10.57
CA ALA A 191 -14.75 -1.71 11.46
C ALA A 191 -13.47 -0.87 11.55
N ALA A 192 -12.30 -1.52 11.66
CA ALA A 192 -11.02 -0.83 11.65
C ALA A 192 -10.77 -0.09 10.33
N VAL A 193 -11.08 -0.73 9.19
CA VAL A 193 -11.01 -0.09 7.87
C VAL A 193 -12.00 1.06 7.75
N TYR A 194 -13.24 0.90 8.22
CA TYR A 194 -14.25 1.95 8.22
C TYR A 194 -13.78 3.18 9.02
N ALA A 195 -13.27 2.98 10.24
CA ALA A 195 -12.77 4.07 11.07
C ALA A 195 -11.59 4.81 10.42
N LYS A 196 -10.67 4.06 9.80
CA LYS A 196 -9.56 4.63 9.02
C LYS A 196 -10.07 5.48 7.86
N LEU A 197 -10.96 4.94 7.02
CA LEU A 197 -11.52 5.63 5.85
C LEU A 197 -12.28 6.89 6.28
N ARG A 198 -13.07 6.80 7.35
CA ARG A 198 -13.78 7.94 7.92
C ARG A 198 -12.84 9.09 8.25
N ARG A 199 -11.78 8.82 9.01
CA ARG A 199 -10.78 9.83 9.36
C ARG A 199 -10.13 10.44 8.11
N THR A 200 -9.77 9.62 7.13
CA THR A 200 -9.15 10.09 5.87
C THR A 200 -10.07 11.02 5.09
N TYR A 201 -11.33 10.62 4.86
CA TYR A 201 -12.29 11.42 4.10
C TYR A 201 -12.74 12.68 4.84
N GLU A 202 -12.90 12.64 6.17
CA GLU A 202 -13.18 13.83 6.97
C GLU A 202 -12.02 14.84 6.90
N THR A 203 -10.78 14.36 6.98
CA THR A 203 -9.59 15.21 6.87
C THR A 203 -9.53 15.84 5.48
N ARG A 204 -9.74 15.03 4.43
CA ARG A 204 -9.72 15.50 3.05
C ARG A 204 -10.84 16.49 2.76
N ALA A 205 -12.03 16.28 3.31
CA ALA A 205 -13.14 17.23 3.18
C ALA A 205 -12.80 18.59 3.78
N LYS A 206 -12.17 18.63 4.96
CA LYS A 206 -11.72 19.89 5.60
C LYS A 206 -10.70 20.62 4.74
N GLU A 207 -9.73 19.90 4.17
CA GLU A 207 -8.74 20.47 3.25
C GLU A 207 -9.41 21.09 2.02
N LEU A 208 -10.30 20.35 1.36
CA LEU A 208 -10.99 20.81 0.15
C LEU A 208 -11.89 22.03 0.42
N LEU A 209 -12.62 22.03 1.55
CA LEU A 209 -13.43 23.18 1.97
C LEU A 209 -12.57 24.39 2.34
N GLY A 210 -11.39 24.18 2.92
CA GLY A 210 -10.42 25.23 3.20
C GLY A 210 -9.86 25.85 1.92
N SER A 211 -9.43 25.03 0.95
CA SER A 211 -8.93 25.48 -0.34
C SER A 211 -9.99 26.22 -1.16
N GLY A 212 -11.25 25.79 -1.09
CA GLY A 212 -12.37 26.44 -1.79
C GLY A 212 -12.82 27.78 -1.19
N ARG A 213 -12.30 28.17 -0.01
CA ARG A 213 -12.55 29.49 0.62
C ARG A 213 -11.48 30.53 0.29
N SER A 214 -10.37 30.14 -0.33
CA SER A 214 -9.34 31.09 -0.75
C SER A 214 -9.88 32.01 -1.85
N ALA A 215 -9.46 33.27 -1.86
CA ALA A 215 -9.88 34.27 -2.84
C ALA A 215 -9.45 33.92 -4.28
N ASP A 216 -8.43 33.06 -4.40
CA ASP A 216 -7.92 32.54 -5.67
C ASP A 216 -7.83 31.00 -5.58
N PRO A 217 -8.96 30.29 -5.70
CA PRO A 217 -8.96 28.83 -5.61
C PRO A 217 -8.22 28.26 -6.83
N PRO A 218 -7.32 27.27 -6.66
CA PRO A 218 -6.68 26.62 -7.78
C PRO A 218 -7.76 26.01 -8.69
N CYS A 219 -8.01 26.67 -9.82
CA CYS A 219 -9.02 26.29 -10.80
C CYS A 219 -8.49 25.11 -11.61
N GLY A 220 -8.74 23.90 -11.10
CA GLY A 220 -8.45 22.66 -11.82
C GLY A 220 -9.70 21.79 -11.90
N PRO A 221 -10.05 21.22 -13.07
CA PRO A 221 -11.14 20.25 -13.18
C PRO A 221 -10.95 19.02 -12.27
N GLY A 222 -9.70 18.72 -11.89
CA GLY A 222 -9.38 17.66 -10.93
C GLY A 222 -9.91 17.94 -9.51
N LEU A 223 -9.93 19.21 -9.07
CA LEU A 223 -10.40 19.57 -7.73
C LEU A 223 -11.92 19.43 -7.62
N ALA A 224 -12.66 19.82 -8.67
CA ALA A 224 -14.11 19.67 -8.71
C ALA A 224 -14.54 18.19 -8.67
N ALA A 225 -13.84 17.33 -9.42
CA ALA A 225 -14.06 15.88 -9.41
C ALA A 225 -13.71 15.25 -8.05
N GLU A 226 -12.65 15.75 -7.41
CA GLU A 226 -12.25 15.28 -6.08
C GLU A 226 -13.27 15.65 -5.00
N CYS A 227 -13.82 16.87 -5.03
CA CYS A 227 -14.92 17.27 -4.14
C CYS A 227 -16.14 16.33 -4.27
N LEU A 228 -16.50 15.93 -5.50
CA LEU A 228 -17.58 14.98 -5.73
C LEU A 228 -17.24 13.59 -5.18
N THR A 229 -16.01 13.11 -5.44
CA THR A 229 -15.55 11.81 -4.93
C THR A 229 -15.61 11.74 -3.41
N VAL A 230 -15.18 12.80 -2.72
CA VAL A 230 -15.25 12.88 -1.25
C VAL A 230 -16.70 12.97 -0.77
N ALA A 231 -17.55 13.75 -1.45
CA ALA A 231 -18.97 13.86 -1.12
C ALA A 231 -19.73 12.52 -1.28
N GLU A 232 -19.36 11.71 -2.26
CA GLU A 232 -19.98 10.41 -2.55
C GLU A 232 -19.44 9.26 -1.67
N SER A 233 -18.30 9.48 -1.01
CA SER A 233 -17.62 8.46 -0.19
C SER A 233 -18.48 7.81 0.89
N GLY A 234 -19.50 8.51 1.40
CA GLY A 234 -20.37 8.05 2.48
C GLY A 234 -19.74 8.12 3.87
N PHE A 235 -18.62 8.82 4.02
CA PHE A 235 -17.88 8.98 5.28
C PHE A 235 -17.94 10.39 5.88
N VAL A 236 -18.57 11.32 5.18
CA VAL A 236 -18.74 12.72 5.59
C VAL A 236 -20.20 12.98 5.95
N ASP A 237 -20.43 13.93 6.85
CA ASP A 237 -21.77 14.28 7.29
C ASP A 237 -22.58 15.01 6.18
N PRO A 238 -23.92 15.03 6.27
CA PRO A 238 -24.76 15.60 5.22
C PRO A 238 -24.52 17.09 4.95
N GLU A 239 -24.08 17.86 5.94
CA GLU A 239 -23.78 19.29 5.78
C GLU A 239 -22.49 19.47 4.97
N THR A 240 -21.44 18.73 5.31
CA THR A 240 -20.19 18.67 4.57
C THR A 240 -20.40 18.21 3.12
N VAL A 241 -21.30 17.24 2.88
CA VAL A 241 -21.66 16.80 1.52
C VAL A 241 -22.24 17.96 0.69
N ARG A 242 -23.18 18.74 1.26
CA ARG A 242 -23.76 19.90 0.55
C ARG A 242 -22.68 20.93 0.25
N ALA A 243 -21.86 21.27 1.23
CA ALA A 243 -20.78 22.25 1.07
C ALA A 243 -19.77 21.84 -0.02
N LEU A 244 -19.38 20.56 -0.08
CA LEU A 244 -18.47 20.04 -1.12
C LEU A 244 -19.11 20.08 -2.52
N LYS A 245 -20.40 19.76 -2.63
CA LYS A 245 -21.14 19.86 -3.90
C LYS A 245 -21.23 21.30 -4.40
N ASP A 246 -21.48 22.25 -3.50
CA ASP A 246 -21.51 23.68 -3.84
C ASP A 246 -20.14 24.17 -4.31
N VAL A 247 -19.06 23.78 -3.62
CA VAL A 247 -17.68 24.08 -4.05
C VAL A 247 -17.40 23.50 -5.43
N SER A 248 -17.77 22.23 -5.67
CA SER A 248 -17.60 21.59 -6.97
C SER A 248 -18.36 22.32 -8.09
N ALA A 249 -19.61 22.73 -7.84
CA ALA A 249 -20.43 23.47 -8.79
C ALA A 249 -19.80 24.83 -9.14
N ARG A 250 -19.29 25.58 -8.14
CA ARG A 250 -18.60 26.86 -8.37
C ARG A 250 -17.34 26.66 -9.23
N LEU A 251 -16.53 25.66 -8.93
CA LEU A 251 -15.31 25.34 -9.69
C LEU A 251 -15.63 24.93 -11.14
N ALA A 252 -16.71 24.19 -11.36
CA ALA A 252 -17.15 23.78 -12.69
C ALA A 252 -17.61 24.99 -13.55
N VAL A 253 -18.30 25.95 -12.95
CA VAL A 253 -18.72 27.20 -13.64
C VAL A 253 -17.51 28.07 -13.99
N SER A 254 -16.58 28.29 -13.05
CA SER A 254 -15.34 29.04 -13.32
C SER A 254 -14.50 28.39 -14.43
N SER A 255 -14.37 27.07 -14.40
CA SER A 255 -13.63 26.32 -15.45
C SER A 255 -14.29 26.46 -16.83
N ARG A 256 -15.63 26.47 -16.88
CA ARG A 256 -16.38 26.65 -18.14
C ARG A 256 -16.28 28.07 -18.68
N SER A 257 -16.26 29.08 -17.79
CA SER A 257 -16.07 30.49 -18.17
C SER A 257 -14.68 30.76 -18.75
N LEU A 258 -13.65 30.05 -18.27
CA LEU A 258 -12.29 30.10 -18.82
C LEU A 258 -12.16 29.32 -20.14
N ALA A 259 -13.01 28.33 -20.37
CA ALA A 259 -13.01 27.49 -21.57
C ALA A 259 -13.83 28.06 -22.75
N LEU A 260 -14.69 29.06 -22.53
CA LEU A 260 -15.24 29.84 -23.63
C LEU A 260 -14.14 30.78 -24.14
N PRO A 261 -13.72 30.70 -25.42
CA PRO A 261 -12.97 31.79 -25.99
C PRO A 261 -13.87 33.02 -25.96
N ALA A 262 -13.29 34.17 -25.61
CA ALA A 262 -13.89 35.46 -25.90
C ALA A 262 -14.33 35.46 -27.37
N ALA A 263 -15.61 35.24 -27.62
CA ALA A 263 -16.26 35.63 -28.86
C ALA A 263 -16.43 37.17 -28.82
N GLN A 264 -15.31 37.88 -28.65
CA GLN A 264 -15.17 39.23 -29.14
C GLN A 264 -14.81 39.06 -30.61
N GLY A 265 -15.73 39.49 -31.47
CA GLY A 265 -15.67 39.24 -32.90
C GLY A 265 -14.35 39.73 -33.50
N PRO A 266 -13.77 38.99 -34.45
CA PRO A 266 -12.89 39.60 -35.41
C PRO A 266 -13.76 40.31 -36.44
N GLU A 267 -13.60 41.63 -36.48
CA GLU A 267 -13.61 42.41 -37.72
C GLU A 267 -13.26 41.52 -38.93
N ALA A 268 -14.11 41.57 -39.96
CA ALA A 268 -14.04 40.70 -41.11
C ALA A 268 -12.61 40.63 -41.69
N PRO A 269 -11.97 39.45 -41.74
CA PRO A 269 -10.70 39.32 -42.45
C PRO A 269 -10.96 39.53 -43.95
N ALA A 270 -10.12 40.37 -44.56
CA ALA A 270 -10.09 40.63 -45.99
C ALA A 270 -10.21 39.33 -46.83
N PRO A 271 -10.85 39.39 -48.01
CA PRO A 271 -11.08 38.22 -48.85
C PRO A 271 -9.75 37.53 -49.18
N TRP A 272 -9.69 36.23 -48.86
CA TRP A 272 -8.52 35.40 -49.09
C TRP A 272 -8.24 35.31 -50.59
N PRO A 273 -6.99 35.45 -51.07
CA PRO A 273 -6.66 35.17 -52.45
C PRO A 273 -6.89 33.67 -52.72
N ALA A 274 -7.53 33.40 -53.86
CA ALA A 274 -7.98 32.08 -54.29
C ALA A 274 -6.97 30.96 -53.98
N LEU A 275 -7.41 29.99 -53.19
CA LEU A 275 -6.68 28.75 -52.94
C LEU A 275 -6.38 28.06 -54.27
N ARG A 276 -5.08 27.83 -54.54
CA ARG A 276 -4.62 26.98 -55.64
C ARG A 276 -5.20 25.57 -55.46
N PRO A 277 -5.57 24.88 -56.56
CA PRO A 277 -6.11 23.53 -56.48
C PRO A 277 -5.09 22.57 -55.87
N LEU A 278 -5.52 21.84 -54.84
CA LEU A 278 -4.75 20.77 -54.20
C LEU A 278 -4.37 19.68 -55.22
N PRO A 279 -3.15 19.13 -55.17
CA PRO A 279 -2.74 18.04 -56.04
C PRO A 279 -3.57 16.79 -55.75
N ARG A 280 -4.12 16.19 -56.82
CA ARG A 280 -4.86 14.93 -56.77
C ARG A 280 -3.97 13.80 -56.27
N LEU A 281 -4.20 13.35 -55.04
CA LEU A 281 -3.61 12.11 -54.52
C LEU A 281 -4.15 10.93 -55.33
N LYS A 282 -3.28 10.30 -56.13
CA LYS A 282 -3.57 9.03 -56.82
C LYS A 282 -3.81 7.95 -55.77
N ARG A 283 -5.02 7.44 -55.72
CA ARG A 283 -5.37 6.23 -54.97
C ARG A 283 -4.68 5.05 -55.66
N HIS A 284 -3.64 4.51 -55.04
CA HIS A 284 -3.15 3.18 -55.41
C HIS A 284 -4.11 2.16 -54.83
N ALA A 285 -4.88 1.55 -55.72
CA ALA A 285 -5.77 0.45 -55.44
C ALA A 285 -4.95 -0.80 -55.07
N CYS A 286 -5.48 -1.56 -54.12
CA CYS A 286 -5.07 -2.91 -53.77
C CYS A 286 -5.12 -3.79 -55.01
N GLY A 287 -3.98 -4.32 -55.44
CA GLY A 287 -3.90 -5.51 -56.28
C GLY A 287 -3.77 -6.72 -55.38
N GLY A 288 -4.84 -7.48 -55.23
CA GLY A 288 -4.78 -8.86 -54.75
C GLY A 288 -4.51 -9.83 -55.90
N LEU A 289 -4.24 -11.07 -55.47
CA LEU A 289 -4.20 -12.35 -56.19
C LEU A 289 -2.82 -12.83 -56.68
N GLY A 290 -2.49 -14.03 -56.22
CA GLY A 290 -1.34 -14.86 -56.60
C GLY A 290 -0.86 -15.68 -55.43
#